data_AF-A0A1G9PN61-F1
#
_entry.id   AF-A0A1G9PN61-F1
#
_cell.length_a   1.000
_cell.length_b   1.000
_cell.length_c   1.000
_cell.angle_alpha   90.00
_cell.angle_beta   90.00
_cell.angle_gamma   90.00
#
_symmetry.space_group_name_H-M   'P 1'
#
loop_
_entity.id
_entity.type
_entity.pdbx_description
1 polymer ?
#
loop_
_entity_poly.entity_id
_entity_poly.type
_entity_poly.pdbx_seq_one_letter_code
_entity_poly.pdbx_strand_id
1 'polypeptide(L)'
;MSKDFSTELLLFAVYALGGWLLETVYASVRQQHFVNRGFMFGCFCPIYGFGALLIIHVAEWTGARIGDPFVRGIAFICVSAVLVTWLEYITGLILDKVFQRKWWDYSGNQWNLGGYVCMEYSLLWGLIAYLLTEFLHPAVLGMLEMPPAGIITAAAWCVLVYFILDAAISISVEWFRCQSAARSTLRHSDAEEYSACVADLLALEQVQRMDMFIQHGRATCLKHSQAVSFLSYRICRKCKLDYRSAARGGLLHDLFLYDWHDPAAGGRWHGFTHPKAALRNAEDILSLNRIERDIIVKHMWPLTPAVPRFRETWVVCLADKIVTCHEFMEGVTGRHEHWNNGKKLYKTD
;
A
#
# COMPACT_ATOMS: atom_id res chain seq x y z
N MET A 1 -6.27 -20.18 -28.13
CA MET A 1 -4.83 -20.40 -27.86
C MET A 1 -4.62 -19.95 -26.42
N SER A 2 -4.31 -20.84 -25.47
CA SER A 2 -4.14 -20.42 -24.08
C SER A 2 -2.93 -19.49 -24.01
N LYS A 3 -3.15 -18.22 -23.67
CA LYS A 3 -2.06 -17.27 -23.49
C LYS A 3 -1.21 -17.73 -22.30
N ASP A 4 0.11 -17.65 -22.44
CA ASP A 4 1.00 -17.93 -21.31
C ASP A 4 0.78 -16.88 -20.21
N PHE A 5 0.92 -17.29 -18.94
CA PHE A 5 0.72 -16.44 -17.77
C PHE A 5 1.50 -15.12 -17.87
N SER A 6 2.72 -15.16 -18.42
CA SER A 6 3.57 -13.98 -18.63
C SER A 6 2.87 -12.93 -19.50
N THR A 7 2.18 -13.37 -20.55
CA THR A 7 1.48 -12.49 -21.49
C THR A 7 0.24 -11.89 -20.85
N GLU A 8 -0.54 -12.69 -20.12
CA GLU A 8 -1.72 -12.18 -19.40
C GLU A 8 -1.34 -11.14 -18.34
N LEU A 9 -0.25 -11.37 -17.62
CA LEU A 9 0.25 -10.42 -16.63
C LEU A 9 0.71 -9.10 -17.26
N LEU A 10 1.37 -9.15 -18.41
CA LEU A 10 1.76 -7.93 -19.13
C LEU A 10 0.56 -7.22 -19.77
N LEU A 11 -0.43 -7.96 -20.27
CA LEU A 11 -1.71 -7.38 -20.71
C LEU A 11 -2.37 -6.64 -19.54
N PHE A 12 -2.51 -7.29 -18.37
CA PHE A 12 -3.01 -6.66 -17.16
C PHE A 12 -2.26 -5.35 -16.86
N ALA A 13 -0.93 -5.39 -16.89
CA ALA A 13 -0.10 -4.24 -16.59
C ALA A 13 -0.30 -3.09 -17.59
N VAL A 14 -0.29 -3.37 -18.89
CA VAL A 14 -0.50 -2.35 -19.93
C VAL A 14 -1.86 -1.67 -19.77
N TYR A 15 -2.92 -2.44 -19.52
CA TYR A 15 -4.25 -1.86 -19.33
C TYR A 15 -4.40 -1.13 -17.99
N ALA A 16 -3.79 -1.62 -16.91
CA ALA A 16 -3.77 -0.92 -15.63
C ALA A 16 -2.98 0.41 -15.71
N LEU A 17 -1.87 0.45 -16.46
CA LEU A 17 -1.12 1.67 -16.74
C LEU A 17 -1.92 2.62 -17.63
N GLY A 18 -2.56 2.11 -18.68
CA GLY A 18 -3.42 2.90 -19.56
C GLY A 18 -4.58 3.58 -18.82
N GLY A 19 -5.24 2.83 -17.93
CA GLY A 19 -6.27 3.37 -17.05
C GLY A 19 -5.74 4.44 -16.10
N TRP A 20 -4.56 4.20 -15.50
CA TRP A 20 -3.90 5.21 -14.66
C TRP A 20 -3.56 6.48 -15.44
N LEU A 21 -3.00 6.36 -16.64
CA LEU A 21 -2.67 7.50 -17.51
C LEU A 21 -3.92 8.31 -17.83
N LEU A 22 -5.02 7.64 -18.22
CA LEU A 22 -6.29 8.30 -18.54
C LEU A 22 -6.81 9.10 -17.34
N GLU A 23 -6.93 8.46 -16.17
CA GLU A 23 -7.43 9.09 -14.95
C GLU A 23 -6.52 10.23 -14.48
N THR A 24 -5.21 9.98 -14.42
CA THR A 24 -4.21 10.92 -13.92
C THR A 24 -4.10 12.14 -14.83
N VAL A 25 -4.08 11.95 -16.15
CA VAL A 25 -4.06 13.07 -17.11
C VAL A 25 -5.35 13.87 -17.02
N TYR A 26 -6.51 13.21 -17.03
CA TYR A 26 -7.80 13.89 -16.92
C TYR A 26 -7.89 14.73 -15.64
N ALA A 27 -7.54 14.15 -14.48
CA ALA A 27 -7.56 14.85 -13.20
C ALA A 27 -6.52 15.98 -13.14
N SER A 28 -5.31 15.75 -13.65
CA SER A 28 -4.23 16.74 -13.61
C SER A 28 -4.52 17.96 -14.48
N VAL A 29 -5.05 17.74 -15.68
CA VAL A 29 -5.48 18.82 -16.57
C VAL A 29 -6.60 19.63 -15.93
N ARG A 30 -7.61 18.96 -15.35
CA ARG A 30 -8.73 19.65 -14.70
C ARG A 30 -8.30 20.45 -13.46
N GLN A 31 -7.31 19.96 -12.71
CA GLN A 31 -6.86 20.59 -11.46
C GLN A 31 -5.62 21.49 -11.64
N GLN A 32 -5.08 21.61 -12.86
CA GLN A 32 -3.92 22.45 -13.21
C GLN A 32 -2.63 22.13 -12.43
N HIS A 33 -2.53 20.94 -11.86
CA HIS A 33 -1.32 20.41 -11.23
C HIS A 33 -1.33 18.89 -11.31
N PHE A 34 -0.18 18.24 -11.08
CA PHE A 34 -0.12 16.77 -11.14
C PHE A 34 -0.93 16.13 -10.02
N VAL A 35 -1.89 15.29 -10.39
CA VAL A 35 -2.77 14.56 -9.48
C VAL A 35 -2.63 13.07 -9.76
N ASN A 36 -1.91 12.36 -8.89
CA ASN A 36 -1.83 10.91 -8.96
C ASN A 36 -3.20 10.29 -8.60
N ARG A 37 -3.81 9.56 -9.54
CA ARG A 37 -5.12 8.93 -9.40
C ARG A 37 -4.98 7.42 -9.18
N GLY A 38 -6.00 6.84 -8.53
CA GLY A 38 -6.06 5.41 -8.26
C GLY A 38 -5.76 5.05 -6.81
N PHE A 39 -5.83 3.76 -6.51
CA PHE A 39 -5.55 3.19 -5.19
C PHE A 39 -4.05 3.06 -4.93
N MET A 40 -3.29 2.67 -5.95
CA MET A 40 -1.86 2.45 -5.82
C MET A 40 -1.08 3.77 -5.92
N PHE A 41 0.09 3.84 -5.28
CA PHE A 41 0.99 4.98 -5.41
C PHE A 41 1.74 4.97 -6.75
N GLY A 42 2.08 3.79 -7.25
CA GLY A 42 2.68 3.60 -8.55
C GLY A 42 1.76 3.97 -9.71
N CYS A 43 2.28 3.84 -10.92
CA CYS A 43 1.61 4.25 -12.15
C CYS A 43 0.58 3.23 -12.67
N PHE A 44 -0.17 2.57 -11.78
CA PHE A 44 -1.13 1.54 -12.16
C PHE A 44 -2.47 1.73 -11.46
N CYS A 45 -3.55 1.52 -12.21
CA CYS A 45 -4.90 1.44 -11.69
C CYS A 45 -5.43 0.02 -11.94
N PRO A 46 -5.32 -0.90 -10.95
CA PRO A 46 -5.55 -2.33 -11.15
C PRO A 46 -6.92 -2.68 -11.73
N ILE A 47 -7.94 -1.91 -11.41
CA ILE A 47 -9.31 -2.16 -11.84
C ILE A 47 -9.45 -2.14 -13.37
N TYR A 48 -8.68 -1.30 -14.07
CA TYR A 48 -8.65 -1.27 -15.53
C TYR A 48 -7.94 -2.50 -16.11
N GLY A 49 -6.88 -2.97 -15.45
CA GLY A 49 -6.21 -4.22 -15.82
C GLY A 49 -7.14 -5.42 -15.70
N PHE A 50 -7.80 -5.57 -14.55
CA PHE A 50 -8.78 -6.65 -14.33
C PHE A 50 -9.98 -6.51 -15.26
N GLY A 51 -10.51 -5.31 -15.47
CA GLY A 51 -11.63 -5.05 -16.37
C GLY A 51 -11.32 -5.40 -17.82
N ALA A 52 -10.15 -5.02 -18.32
CA ALA A 52 -9.70 -5.35 -19.68
C ALA A 52 -9.51 -6.86 -19.86
N LEU A 53 -8.87 -7.54 -18.91
CA LEU A 53 -8.75 -9.00 -18.96
C LEU A 53 -10.13 -9.66 -18.95
N LEU A 54 -11.04 -9.22 -18.09
CA LEU A 54 -12.40 -9.75 -18.02
C LEU A 54 -13.11 -9.61 -19.38
N ILE A 55 -13.03 -8.45 -20.02
CA ILE A 55 -13.59 -8.20 -21.36
C ILE A 55 -12.98 -9.16 -22.39
N ILE A 56 -11.66 -9.33 -22.41
CA ILE A 56 -10.97 -10.22 -23.35
C ILE A 56 -11.44 -11.67 -23.19
N HIS A 57 -11.56 -12.14 -21.95
CA HIS A 57 -12.07 -13.48 -21.66
C HIS A 57 -13.54 -13.64 -22.07
N VAL A 58 -14.37 -12.61 -21.90
CA VAL A 58 -15.78 -12.63 -22.38
C VAL A 58 -15.84 -12.67 -23.90
N ALA A 59 -14.97 -11.95 -24.60
CA ALA A 59 -14.87 -12.00 -26.07
C ALA A 59 -14.51 -13.41 -26.55
N GLU A 60 -13.50 -14.04 -25.94
CA GLU A 60 -13.10 -15.42 -26.26
C GLU A 60 -14.22 -16.42 -25.92
N TRP A 61 -14.89 -16.26 -24.77
CA TRP A 61 -15.98 -17.11 -24.33
C TRP A 61 -17.21 -17.05 -25.24
N THR A 62 -17.62 -15.84 -25.63
CA THR A 62 -18.75 -15.62 -26.55
C THR A 62 -18.42 -16.09 -27.96
N GLY A 63 -17.20 -15.82 -28.44
CA GLY A 63 -16.69 -16.28 -29.73
C GLY A 63 -16.65 -17.80 -29.88
N ALA A 64 -16.35 -18.52 -28.80
CA ALA A 64 -16.31 -19.98 -28.78
C ALA A 64 -17.70 -20.65 -28.70
N ARG A 65 -18.73 -19.94 -28.21
CA ARG A 65 -20.06 -20.53 -27.93
C ARG A 65 -21.17 -20.06 -28.84
N ILE A 66 -21.05 -18.87 -29.43
CA ILE A 66 -22.12 -18.25 -30.21
C ILE A 66 -21.62 -18.08 -31.65
N GLY A 67 -22.19 -18.90 -32.54
CA GLY A 67 -21.84 -18.88 -33.97
C GLY A 67 -22.44 -17.70 -34.73
N ASP A 68 -23.65 -17.25 -34.35
CA ASP A 68 -24.30 -16.11 -35.00
C ASP A 68 -23.61 -14.78 -34.62
N PRO A 69 -23.07 -14.01 -35.59
CA PRO A 69 -22.30 -12.80 -35.30
C PRO A 69 -23.10 -11.71 -34.59
N PHE A 70 -24.40 -11.57 -34.88
CA PHE A 70 -25.25 -10.53 -34.31
C PHE A 70 -25.58 -10.86 -32.85
N VAL A 71 -26.02 -12.09 -32.58
CA VAL A 71 -26.28 -12.58 -31.22
C VAL A 71 -25.00 -12.56 -30.39
N ARG A 72 -23.86 -12.92 -30.98
CA ARG A 72 -22.55 -12.86 -30.31
C ARG A 72 -22.20 -11.44 -29.90
N GLY A 73 -22.36 -10.46 -30.80
CA GLY A 73 -22.05 -9.06 -30.51
C GLY A 73 -22.91 -8.51 -29.36
N ILE A 74 -24.21 -8.78 -29.40
CA ILE A 74 -25.13 -8.38 -28.31
C ILE A 74 -24.74 -9.06 -26.99
N ALA A 75 -24.54 -10.38 -27.00
CA ALA A 75 -24.15 -11.12 -25.81
C ALA A 75 -22.83 -10.62 -25.22
N PHE A 76 -21.83 -10.35 -26.07
CA PHE A 76 -20.53 -9.81 -25.66
C PHE A 76 -20.68 -8.45 -24.95
N ILE A 77 -21.41 -7.51 -25.55
CA ILE A 77 -21.64 -6.17 -24.98
C ILE A 77 -22.37 -6.29 -23.64
N CYS A 78 -23.47 -7.05 -23.59
CA CYS A 78 -24.28 -7.19 -22.38
C CYS A 78 -23.51 -7.87 -21.24
N VAL A 79 -22.84 -8.98 -21.51
CA VAL A 79 -22.08 -9.73 -20.49
C VAL A 79 -20.89 -8.91 -20.00
N SER A 80 -20.17 -8.23 -20.90
CA SER A 80 -19.05 -7.35 -20.52
C SER A 80 -19.51 -6.20 -19.64
N ALA A 81 -20.60 -5.51 -20.02
CA ALA A 81 -21.15 -4.41 -19.23
C ALA A 81 -21.53 -4.85 -17.81
N VAL A 82 -22.20 -6.00 -17.68
CA VAL A 82 -22.59 -6.56 -16.38
C VAL A 82 -21.37 -6.94 -15.54
N LEU A 83 -20.41 -7.68 -16.11
CA LEU A 83 -19.26 -8.18 -15.36
C LEU A 83 -18.29 -7.07 -14.96
N VAL A 84 -18.05 -6.07 -15.81
CA VAL A 84 -17.23 -4.90 -15.47
C VAL A 84 -17.92 -4.03 -14.43
N THR A 85 -19.23 -3.80 -14.56
CA THR A 85 -20.01 -3.11 -13.51
C THR A 85 -19.94 -3.86 -12.18
N TRP A 86 -20.03 -5.20 -12.21
CA TRP A 86 -19.93 -6.00 -11.00
C TRP A 86 -18.53 -5.90 -10.35
N LEU A 87 -17.46 -5.93 -11.16
CA LEU A 87 -16.10 -5.70 -10.71
C LEU A 87 -15.95 -4.30 -10.06
N GLU A 88 -16.48 -3.26 -10.69
CA GLU A 88 -16.50 -1.90 -10.16
C GLU A 88 -17.24 -1.81 -8.82
N TYR A 89 -18.45 -2.38 -8.75
CA TYR A 89 -19.22 -2.39 -7.51
C TYR A 89 -18.49 -3.09 -6.37
N ILE A 90 -17.98 -4.31 -6.60
CA ILE A 90 -17.30 -5.08 -5.56
C ILE A 90 -15.99 -4.41 -5.13
N THR A 91 -15.21 -3.88 -6.08
CA THR A 91 -13.95 -3.20 -5.76
C THR A 91 -14.23 -1.95 -4.93
N GLY A 92 -15.19 -1.12 -5.35
CA GLY A 92 -15.58 0.07 -4.60
C GLY A 92 -16.09 -0.25 -3.20
N LEU A 93 -16.94 -1.27 -3.07
CA LEU A 93 -17.46 -1.74 -1.78
C LEU A 93 -16.36 -2.24 -0.83
N ILE A 94 -15.39 -3.02 -1.35
CA ILE A 94 -14.27 -3.51 -0.55
C ILE A 94 -13.40 -2.35 -0.09
N LEU A 95 -13.04 -1.44 -1.01
CA LEU A 95 -12.19 -0.29 -0.68
C LEU A 95 -12.85 0.62 0.36
N ASP A 96 -14.15 0.90 0.23
CA ASP A 96 -14.89 1.71 1.21
C ASP A 96 -14.95 1.01 2.57
N LYS A 97 -15.31 -0.29 2.61
CA LYS A 97 -15.36 -1.02 3.89
C LYS A 97 -14.01 -1.13 4.58
N VAL A 98 -12.93 -1.35 3.83
CA VAL A 98 -11.59 -1.56 4.40
C VAL A 98 -10.92 -0.24 4.80
N PHE A 99 -10.99 0.78 3.94
CA PHE A 99 -10.26 2.03 4.11
C PHE A 99 -11.14 3.23 4.52
N GLN A 100 -12.45 3.03 4.65
CA GLN A 100 -13.44 4.06 5.00
C GLN A 100 -13.38 5.26 4.06
N ARG A 101 -13.16 4.97 2.77
CA ARG A 101 -12.95 5.95 1.72
C ARG A 101 -13.45 5.42 0.38
N LYS A 102 -14.10 6.28 -0.38
CA LYS A 102 -14.47 6.05 -1.78
C LYS A 102 -13.42 6.65 -2.72
N TRP A 103 -12.92 5.83 -3.66
CA TRP A 103 -12.01 6.29 -4.72
C TRP A 103 -12.73 6.92 -5.90
N TRP A 104 -13.99 6.55 -6.08
CA TRP A 104 -14.96 7.16 -6.98
C TRP A 104 -16.32 7.18 -6.29
N ASP A 105 -17.15 8.15 -6.64
CA ASP A 105 -18.48 8.30 -6.05
C ASP A 105 -19.49 8.80 -7.08
N TYR A 106 -20.44 7.92 -7.43
CA TYR A 106 -21.54 8.19 -8.35
C TYR A 106 -22.84 8.52 -7.61
N SER A 107 -22.80 8.89 -6.33
CA SER A 107 -24.01 9.22 -5.55
C SER A 107 -24.83 10.37 -6.18
N GLY A 108 -24.17 11.24 -6.97
CA GLY A 108 -24.83 12.32 -7.72
C GLY A 108 -25.46 11.89 -9.05
N ASN A 109 -25.23 10.67 -9.53
CA ASN A 109 -25.75 10.17 -10.79
C ASN A 109 -27.09 9.45 -10.60
N GLN A 110 -27.92 9.46 -11.65
CA GLN A 110 -29.18 8.72 -11.67
C GLN A 110 -28.94 7.21 -11.64
N TRP A 111 -29.84 6.49 -10.96
CA TRP A 111 -29.80 5.03 -10.84
C TRP A 111 -28.44 4.50 -10.35
N ASN A 112 -27.85 5.18 -9.36
CA ASN A 112 -26.64 4.70 -8.70
C ASN A 112 -26.96 3.63 -7.63
N LEU A 113 -26.01 2.73 -7.40
CA LEU A 113 -26.09 1.71 -6.35
C LEU A 113 -25.02 1.97 -5.30
N GLY A 114 -25.44 2.53 -4.15
CA GLY A 114 -24.54 2.87 -3.03
C GLY A 114 -23.47 3.91 -3.38
N GLY A 115 -23.62 4.62 -4.50
CA GLY A 115 -22.60 5.49 -5.09
C GLY A 115 -21.39 4.76 -5.70
N TYR A 116 -21.38 3.43 -5.78
CA TYR A 116 -20.22 2.68 -6.31
C TYR A 116 -20.27 2.45 -7.82
N VAL A 117 -21.48 2.35 -8.37
CA VAL A 117 -21.75 2.23 -9.81
C VAL A 117 -23.02 3.01 -10.14
N CYS A 118 -23.21 3.38 -11.40
CA CYS A 118 -24.49 3.88 -11.90
C CYS A 118 -24.74 3.41 -13.33
N MET A 119 -26.01 3.41 -13.72
CA MET A 119 -26.43 2.84 -15.00
C MET A 119 -25.79 3.52 -16.22
N GLU A 120 -25.56 4.83 -16.18
CA GLU A 120 -24.94 5.58 -17.28
C GLU A 120 -23.54 5.04 -17.62
N TYR A 121 -22.66 4.92 -16.63
CA TYR A 121 -21.32 4.36 -16.82
C TYR A 121 -21.33 2.85 -17.07
N SER A 122 -22.28 2.12 -16.47
CA SER A 122 -22.46 0.70 -16.75
C SER A 122 -22.72 0.40 -18.23
N LEU A 123 -23.50 1.23 -18.92
CA LEU A 123 -23.76 1.09 -20.35
C LEU A 123 -22.53 1.44 -21.19
N LEU A 124 -21.73 2.43 -20.75
CA LEU A 124 -20.48 2.80 -21.42
C LEU A 124 -19.46 1.67 -21.42
N TRP A 125 -19.44 0.80 -20.40
CA TRP A 125 -18.55 -0.35 -20.36
C TRP A 125 -18.73 -1.31 -21.54
N GLY A 126 -19.95 -1.47 -22.05
CA GLY A 126 -20.21 -2.29 -23.24
C GLY A 126 -19.59 -1.72 -24.53
N LEU A 127 -19.67 -0.40 -24.71
CA LEU A 127 -19.02 0.28 -25.83
C LEU A 127 -17.49 0.25 -25.71
N ILE A 128 -16.97 0.50 -24.50
CA ILE A 128 -15.53 0.41 -24.22
C ILE A 128 -15.02 -1.00 -24.47
N ALA A 129 -15.81 -2.04 -24.12
CA ALA A 129 -15.45 -3.42 -24.38
C ALA A 129 -15.23 -3.69 -25.87
N TYR A 130 -16.15 -3.21 -26.72
CA TYR A 130 -16.01 -3.29 -28.17
C TYR A 130 -14.77 -2.56 -28.69
N LEU A 131 -14.55 -1.30 -28.27
CA LEU A 131 -13.38 -0.53 -28.68
C LEU A 131 -12.06 -1.19 -28.25
N LEU A 132 -12.05 -1.75 -27.03
CA LEU A 132 -10.90 -2.45 -26.49
C LEU A 132 -10.58 -3.70 -27.32
N THR A 133 -11.56 -4.53 -27.67
CA THR A 133 -11.29 -5.81 -28.36
C THR A 133 -11.00 -5.64 -29.84
N GLU A 134 -11.63 -4.67 -30.52
CA GLU A 134 -11.46 -4.50 -31.97
C GLU A 134 -10.21 -3.68 -32.33
N PHE A 135 -9.83 -2.71 -31.49
CA PHE A 135 -8.75 -1.78 -31.83
C PHE A 135 -7.54 -1.91 -30.91
N LEU A 136 -7.75 -1.84 -29.60
CA LEU A 136 -6.65 -1.74 -28.65
C LEU A 136 -5.96 -3.08 -28.41
N HIS A 137 -6.73 -4.15 -28.19
CA HIS A 137 -6.21 -5.46 -27.84
C HIS A 137 -5.35 -6.09 -28.94
N PRO A 138 -5.74 -6.08 -30.22
CA PRO A 138 -4.90 -6.63 -31.30
C PRO A 138 -3.55 -5.90 -31.41
N ALA A 139 -3.54 -4.57 -31.25
CA ALA A 139 -2.32 -3.77 -31.27
C ALA A 139 -1.39 -4.10 -30.10
N VAL A 140 -1.92 -4.15 -28.88
CA VAL A 140 -1.15 -4.49 -27.68
C VAL A 140 -0.63 -5.93 -27.75
N LEU A 141 -1.45 -6.88 -28.17
CA LEU A 141 -1.05 -8.28 -28.30
C LEU A 141 0.07 -8.42 -29.34
N GLY A 142 -0.08 -7.79 -30.50
CA GLY A 142 0.96 -7.77 -31.53
C GLY A 142 2.28 -7.21 -31.00
N MET A 143 2.24 -6.16 -30.17
CA MET A 143 3.45 -5.62 -29.52
C MET A 143 4.12 -6.60 -28.56
N LEU A 144 3.34 -7.37 -27.80
CA LEU A 144 3.84 -8.37 -26.85
C LEU A 144 4.34 -9.65 -27.54
N GLU A 145 3.92 -9.92 -28.77
CA GLU A 145 4.35 -11.08 -29.55
C GLU A 145 5.65 -10.83 -30.35
N MET A 146 6.09 -9.56 -30.53
CA MET A 146 7.35 -9.25 -31.23
C MET A 146 8.62 -9.72 -30.49
N PRO A 147 8.76 -9.55 -29.17
CA PRO A 147 9.99 -9.91 -28.46
C PRO A 147 10.12 -11.43 -28.23
N PRO A 148 11.35 -11.95 -28.06
CA PRO A 148 11.57 -13.32 -27.62
C PRO A 148 10.87 -13.63 -26.28
N ALA A 149 10.35 -14.85 -26.14
CA ALA A 149 9.60 -15.29 -24.95
C ALA A 149 10.34 -15.05 -23.62
N GLY A 150 11.67 -15.22 -23.60
CA GLY A 150 12.47 -14.94 -22.40
C GLY A 150 12.41 -13.48 -21.92
N ILE A 151 12.28 -12.52 -22.84
CA ILE A 151 12.12 -11.10 -22.50
C ILE A 151 10.73 -10.85 -21.92
N ILE A 152 9.69 -11.43 -22.52
CA ILE A 152 8.30 -11.34 -22.05
C ILE A 152 8.18 -11.93 -20.64
N THR A 153 8.73 -13.12 -20.40
CA THR A 153 8.72 -13.73 -19.06
C THR A 153 9.49 -12.89 -18.05
N ALA A 154 10.69 -12.39 -18.39
CA ALA A 154 11.46 -11.55 -17.49
C ALA A 154 10.73 -10.23 -17.15
N ALA A 155 10.16 -9.56 -18.15
CA ALA A 155 9.37 -8.35 -17.95
C ALA A 155 8.13 -8.60 -17.07
N ALA A 156 7.43 -9.71 -17.29
CA ALA A 156 6.28 -10.12 -16.50
C ALA A 156 6.65 -10.29 -15.01
N TRP A 157 7.75 -10.99 -14.70
CA TRP A 157 8.22 -11.14 -13.31
C TRP A 157 8.64 -9.82 -12.68
N CYS A 158 9.34 -8.95 -13.42
CA CYS A 158 9.70 -7.61 -12.94
C CYS A 158 8.44 -6.79 -12.58
N VAL A 159 7.43 -6.81 -13.45
CA VAL A 159 6.15 -6.13 -13.21
C VAL A 159 5.41 -6.75 -12.04
N LEU A 160 5.42 -8.08 -11.87
CA LEU A 160 4.79 -8.75 -10.73
C LEU A 160 5.39 -8.27 -9.42
N VAL A 161 6.73 -8.27 -9.33
CA VAL A 161 7.46 -7.83 -8.13
C VAL A 161 7.15 -6.37 -7.83
N TYR A 162 7.21 -5.49 -8.84
CA TYR A 162 6.84 -4.09 -8.69
C TYR A 162 5.41 -3.94 -8.15
N PHE A 163 4.44 -4.64 -8.75
CA PHE A 163 3.04 -4.56 -8.39
C PHE A 163 2.79 -5.04 -6.95
N ILE A 164 3.43 -6.13 -6.53
CA ILE A 164 3.34 -6.63 -5.15
C ILE A 164 3.89 -5.61 -4.16
N LEU A 165 5.06 -5.03 -4.45
CA LEU A 165 5.68 -4.04 -3.58
C LEU A 165 4.82 -2.77 -3.47
N ASP A 166 4.36 -2.24 -4.60
CA ASP A 166 3.53 -1.04 -4.64
C ASP A 166 2.16 -1.27 -4.00
N ALA A 167 1.53 -2.43 -4.22
CA ALA A 167 0.29 -2.81 -3.54
C ALA A 167 0.50 -2.88 -2.02
N ALA A 168 1.60 -3.52 -1.57
CA ALA A 168 1.90 -3.64 -0.15
C ALA A 168 2.10 -2.25 0.50
N ILE A 169 2.84 -1.35 -0.15
CA ILE A 169 3.03 0.03 0.31
C ILE A 169 1.69 0.79 0.32
N SER A 170 0.91 0.68 -0.76
CA SER A 170 -0.37 1.40 -0.91
C SER A 170 -1.41 0.98 0.12
N ILE A 171 -1.61 -0.34 0.28
CA ILE A 171 -2.48 -0.92 1.32
C ILE A 171 -2.03 -0.45 2.69
N SER A 172 -0.72 -0.51 2.92
CA SER A 172 -0.16 -0.11 4.18
C SER A 172 -0.51 1.34 4.49
N VAL A 173 -0.10 2.31 3.66
CA VAL A 173 -0.33 3.74 3.91
C VAL A 173 -1.82 4.07 4.02
N GLU A 174 -2.69 3.52 3.19
CA GLU A 174 -4.13 3.80 3.29
C GLU A 174 -4.73 3.19 4.57
N TRP A 175 -4.21 2.04 5.03
CA TRP A 175 -4.57 1.48 6.32
C TRP A 175 -4.16 2.40 7.48
N PHE A 176 -3.00 3.09 7.40
CA PHE A 176 -2.62 4.13 8.37
C PHE A 176 -3.57 5.29 8.38
N ARG A 177 -3.85 5.83 7.20
CA ARG A 177 -4.72 6.99 7.05
C ARG A 177 -6.09 6.71 7.64
N CYS A 178 -6.66 5.53 7.37
CA CYS A 178 -7.92 5.09 7.95
C CYS A 178 -7.86 5.01 9.49
N GLN A 179 -6.80 4.41 10.06
CA GLN A 179 -6.62 4.37 11.51
C GLN A 179 -6.39 5.76 12.16
N SER A 180 -5.81 6.69 11.40
CA SER A 180 -5.63 8.08 11.79
C SER A 180 -6.95 8.85 11.71
N ALA A 181 -7.81 8.61 10.71
CA ALA A 181 -9.09 9.30 10.54
C ALA A 181 -10.14 8.86 11.56
N ALA A 182 -10.15 7.59 11.99
CA ALA A 182 -11.04 7.05 13.04
C ALA A 182 -10.77 7.60 14.47
N ARG A 183 -10.03 8.71 14.59
CA ARG A 183 -9.42 9.26 15.81
C ARG A 183 -10.35 9.99 16.79
N SER A 184 -11.60 10.30 16.45
CA SER A 184 -12.34 11.30 17.25
C SER A 184 -12.92 10.79 18.57
N THR A 185 -13.05 9.47 18.79
CA THR A 185 -13.71 8.93 19.99
C THR A 185 -12.93 7.87 20.77
N LEU A 186 -11.91 7.22 20.20
CA LEU A 186 -11.13 6.13 20.84
C LEU A 186 -9.77 6.57 21.42
N ARG A 187 -9.48 7.88 21.44
CA ARG A 187 -8.10 8.39 21.60
C ARG A 187 -7.55 8.38 23.03
N HIS A 188 -8.38 8.45 24.06
CA HIS A 188 -7.89 8.53 25.44
C HIS A 188 -7.43 7.17 25.98
N SER A 189 -8.30 6.16 25.94
CA SER A 189 -7.97 4.82 26.45
C SER A 189 -6.81 4.15 25.71
N ASP A 190 -6.73 4.34 24.39
CA ASP A 190 -5.67 3.75 23.56
C ASP A 190 -4.32 4.43 23.82
N ALA A 191 -4.31 5.75 24.00
CA ALA A 191 -3.09 6.49 24.29
C ALA A 191 -2.59 6.21 25.70
N GLU A 192 -3.48 6.07 26.67
CA GLU A 192 -3.14 5.71 28.05
C GLU A 192 -2.56 4.30 28.13
N GLU A 193 -3.20 3.32 27.48
CA GLU A 193 -2.69 1.95 27.47
C GLU A 193 -1.35 1.84 26.74
N TYR A 194 -1.22 2.48 25.57
CA TYR A 194 0.06 2.57 24.88
C TYR A 194 1.13 3.23 25.76
N SER A 195 0.80 4.35 26.40
CA SER A 195 1.71 5.05 27.31
C SER A 195 2.14 4.12 28.45
N ALA A 196 1.21 3.36 29.05
CA ALA A 196 1.52 2.36 30.07
C ALA A 196 2.41 1.20 29.56
N CYS A 197 2.47 0.95 28.24
CA CYS A 197 3.38 -0.02 27.65
C CYS A 197 4.84 0.46 27.61
N VAL A 198 5.06 1.76 27.40
CA VAL A 198 6.39 2.30 27.01
C VAL A 198 6.90 3.46 27.87
N ALA A 199 6.12 3.97 28.82
CA ALA A 199 6.50 5.13 29.63
C ALA A 199 7.82 4.92 30.39
N ASP A 200 8.06 3.71 30.89
CA ASP A 200 9.32 3.33 31.54
C ASP A 200 10.50 3.40 30.58
N LEU A 201 10.31 3.01 29.31
CA LEU A 201 11.34 3.07 28.28
C LEU A 201 11.62 4.50 27.83
N LEU A 202 10.57 5.30 27.64
CA LEU A 202 10.71 6.71 27.28
C LEU A 202 11.40 7.54 28.36
N ALA A 203 11.39 7.10 29.62
CA ALA A 203 12.13 7.77 30.69
C ALA A 203 13.66 7.51 30.64
N LEU A 204 14.12 6.53 29.85
CA LEU A 204 15.55 6.19 29.77
C LEU A 204 16.33 7.21 28.94
N GLU A 205 17.47 7.64 29.46
CA GLU A 205 18.37 8.58 28.78
C GLU A 205 18.85 8.04 27.41
N GLN A 206 19.12 6.74 27.32
CA GLN A 206 19.51 6.05 26.09
C GLN A 206 18.43 6.20 25.02
N VAL A 207 17.17 6.00 25.37
CA VAL A 207 16.04 6.14 24.43
C VAL A 207 15.88 7.61 24.02
N GLN A 208 15.97 8.55 24.96
CA GLN A 208 15.91 9.98 24.64
C GLN A 208 17.05 10.43 23.72
N ARG A 209 18.25 9.86 23.87
CA ARG A 209 19.42 10.17 23.02
C ARG A 209 19.20 9.83 21.54
N MET A 210 18.25 8.96 21.19
CA MET A 210 17.89 8.68 19.79
C MET A 210 17.38 9.93 19.05
N ASP A 211 16.91 10.97 19.75
CA ASP A 211 16.45 12.21 19.11
C ASP A 211 17.60 13.04 18.51
N MET A 212 18.85 12.75 18.90
CA MET A 212 20.04 13.44 18.39
C MET A 212 20.47 12.93 17.00
N PHE A 213 19.94 11.79 16.55
CA PHE A 213 20.35 11.15 15.30
C PHE A 213 19.20 11.20 14.29
N ILE A 214 19.49 11.66 13.07
CA ILE A 214 18.52 11.61 11.97
C ILE A 214 18.41 10.17 11.48
N GLN A 215 17.17 9.72 11.23
CA GLN A 215 16.88 8.40 10.68
C GLN A 215 16.51 8.48 9.21
N HIS A 216 15.40 9.17 8.88
CA HIS A 216 14.90 9.29 7.51
C HIS A 216 14.41 10.71 7.23
N GLY A 217 14.90 11.32 6.14
CA GLY A 217 14.52 12.69 5.76
C GLY A 217 14.81 13.70 6.87
N ARG A 218 13.77 14.11 7.61
CA ARG A 218 13.87 15.00 8.78
C ARG A 218 13.46 14.34 10.10
N ALA A 219 13.04 13.07 10.06
CA ALA A 219 12.67 12.32 11.25
C ALA A 219 13.93 11.90 12.01
N THR A 220 13.91 12.12 13.33
CA THR A 220 14.93 11.59 14.24
C THR A 220 14.66 10.12 14.50
N CYS A 221 15.70 9.38 14.91
CA CYS A 221 15.60 7.96 15.26
C CYS A 221 14.57 7.73 16.39
N LEU A 222 14.48 8.67 17.36
CA LEU A 222 13.43 8.60 18.39
C LEU A 222 12.02 8.73 17.80
N LYS A 223 11.77 9.73 16.95
CA LYS A 223 10.45 9.96 16.36
C LYS A 223 10.01 8.81 15.49
N HIS A 224 10.93 8.30 14.67
CA HIS A 224 10.73 7.10 13.86
C HIS A 224 10.32 5.91 14.74
N SER A 225 11.12 5.61 15.77
CA SER A 225 10.86 4.50 16.68
C SER A 225 9.56 4.64 17.46
N GLN A 226 9.18 5.86 17.87
CA GLN A 226 7.88 6.12 18.50
C GLN A 226 6.71 5.87 17.55
N ALA A 227 6.82 6.28 16.28
CA ALA A 227 5.80 6.02 15.27
C ALA A 227 5.65 4.51 14.99
N VAL A 228 6.75 3.79 14.80
CA VAL A 228 6.77 2.33 14.60
C VAL A 228 6.20 1.60 15.83
N SER A 229 6.61 2.02 17.03
CA SER A 229 6.12 1.49 18.31
C SER A 229 4.60 1.63 18.46
N PHE A 230 4.08 2.85 18.28
CA PHE A 230 2.66 3.14 18.45
C PHE A 230 1.80 2.39 17.44
N LEU A 231 2.26 2.34 16.20
CA LEU A 231 1.61 1.56 15.17
C LEU A 231 1.60 0.07 15.50
N SER A 232 2.75 -0.50 15.83
CA SER A 232 2.87 -1.93 16.11
C SER A 232 1.96 -2.34 17.26
N TYR A 233 1.89 -1.50 18.31
CA TYR A 233 0.91 -1.62 19.38
C TYR A 233 -0.53 -1.72 18.85
N ARG A 234 -0.97 -0.78 17.98
CA ARG A 234 -2.35 -0.76 17.48
C ARG A 234 -2.68 -1.98 16.62
N ILE A 235 -1.79 -2.35 15.71
CA ILE A 235 -2.01 -3.55 14.86
C ILE A 235 -2.09 -4.79 15.75
N CYS A 236 -1.12 -4.99 16.64
CA CYS A 236 -1.11 -6.16 17.51
C CYS A 236 -2.33 -6.19 18.43
N ARG A 237 -2.76 -5.06 18.98
CA ARG A 237 -3.95 -4.99 19.83
C ARG A 237 -5.22 -5.37 19.07
N LYS A 238 -5.41 -4.82 17.86
CA LYS A 238 -6.55 -5.17 16.98
C LYS A 238 -6.52 -6.65 16.60
N CYS A 239 -5.35 -7.21 16.38
CA CYS A 239 -5.13 -8.62 16.03
C CYS A 239 -5.10 -9.57 17.25
N LYS A 240 -5.34 -9.07 18.47
CA LYS A 240 -5.26 -9.84 19.73
C LYS A 240 -3.92 -10.56 19.92
N LEU A 241 -2.83 -9.89 19.53
CA LEU A 241 -1.43 -10.31 19.72
C LEU A 241 -0.85 -9.65 20.99
N ASP A 242 0.40 -9.98 21.35
CA ASP A 242 1.12 -9.33 22.45
C ASP A 242 1.53 -7.90 22.06
N TYR A 243 0.57 -6.99 22.17
CA TYR A 243 0.72 -5.58 21.83
C TYR A 243 1.70 -4.85 22.75
N ARG A 244 1.92 -5.32 23.99
CA ARG A 244 2.89 -4.74 24.90
C ARG A 244 4.31 -5.02 24.41
N SER A 245 4.62 -6.28 24.09
CA SER A 245 5.92 -6.65 23.52
C SER A 245 6.16 -5.98 22.17
N ALA A 246 5.13 -5.86 21.32
CA ALA A 246 5.22 -5.15 20.04
C ALA A 246 5.51 -3.65 20.21
N ALA A 247 4.84 -2.97 21.16
CA ALA A 247 5.09 -1.56 21.47
C ALA A 247 6.54 -1.36 21.93
N ARG A 248 7.00 -2.19 22.85
CA ARG A 248 8.32 -2.07 23.49
C ARG A 248 9.44 -2.42 22.52
N GLY A 249 9.33 -3.56 21.83
CA GLY A 249 10.29 -3.95 20.79
C GLY A 249 10.33 -2.93 19.65
N GLY A 250 9.18 -2.42 19.21
CA GLY A 250 9.10 -1.37 18.20
C GLY A 250 9.69 -0.03 18.64
N LEU A 251 9.75 0.29 19.94
CA LEU A 251 10.44 1.50 20.42
C LEU A 251 11.96 1.33 20.48
N LEU A 252 12.44 0.10 20.69
CA LEU A 252 13.84 -0.22 20.92
C LEU A 252 14.57 -0.73 19.68
N HIS A 253 13.87 -1.00 18.58
CA HIS A 253 14.43 -1.70 17.41
C HIS A 253 15.63 -0.99 16.78
N ASP A 254 15.66 0.34 16.87
CA ASP A 254 16.69 1.23 16.35
C ASP A 254 17.57 1.87 17.45
N LEU A 255 17.66 1.28 18.64
CA LEU A 255 18.47 1.80 19.76
C LEU A 255 20.00 1.65 19.52
N PHE A 256 20.53 2.07 18.37
CA PHE A 256 21.94 1.92 18.01
C PHE A 256 22.86 3.01 18.56
N LEU A 257 22.33 4.22 18.85
CA LEU A 257 23.00 5.33 19.57
C LEU A 257 24.24 5.95 18.90
N TYR A 258 24.26 6.04 17.57
CA TYR A 258 25.30 6.71 16.79
C TYR A 258 24.69 7.29 15.50
N ASP A 259 25.33 8.28 14.86
CA ASP A 259 24.86 8.74 13.55
C ASP A 259 25.30 7.78 12.46
N TRP A 260 24.36 7.13 11.79
CA TRP A 260 24.67 6.17 10.73
C TRP A 260 25.01 6.82 9.38
N HIS A 261 24.73 8.11 9.22
CA HIS A 261 25.15 8.89 8.06
C HIS A 261 26.64 9.21 8.07
N ASP A 262 27.29 9.14 9.25
CA ASP A 262 28.73 9.20 9.39
C ASP A 262 29.34 7.81 9.20
N PRO A 263 30.10 7.55 8.11
CA PRO A 263 30.71 6.25 7.86
C PRO A 263 31.71 5.83 8.94
N ALA A 264 32.28 6.78 9.69
CA ALA A 264 33.20 6.50 10.79
C ALA A 264 32.48 5.94 12.03
N ALA A 265 31.21 6.33 12.24
CA ALA A 265 30.41 5.92 13.38
C ALA A 265 29.50 4.71 13.06
N GLY A 266 28.77 4.75 11.93
CA GLY A 266 27.80 3.70 11.57
C GLY A 266 28.37 2.51 10.81
N GLY A 267 29.56 2.67 10.24
CA GLY A 267 30.17 1.68 9.37
C GLY A 267 29.46 1.50 8.03
N ARG A 268 30.14 0.87 7.06
CA ARG A 268 29.63 0.72 5.68
C ARG A 268 28.39 -0.18 5.53
N TRP A 269 28.06 -0.96 6.55
CA TRP A 269 27.01 -2.00 6.49
C TRP A 269 25.94 -1.84 7.56
N HIS A 270 25.67 -0.59 7.97
CA HIS A 270 24.73 -0.25 9.04
C HIS A 270 23.40 -1.04 8.99
N GLY A 271 22.75 -1.13 7.82
CA GLY A 271 21.49 -1.86 7.66
C GLY A 271 21.53 -3.36 8.02
N PHE A 272 22.72 -3.98 8.01
CA PHE A 272 22.92 -5.38 8.39
C PHE A 272 23.41 -5.56 9.84
N THR A 273 23.96 -4.51 10.45
CA THR A 273 24.64 -4.58 11.74
C THR A 273 23.89 -3.91 12.87
N HIS A 274 23.11 -2.87 12.60
CA HIS A 274 22.40 -2.12 13.65
C HIS A 274 21.38 -2.94 14.43
N PRO A 275 20.68 -3.96 13.89
CA PRO A 275 19.74 -4.75 14.71
C PRO A 275 20.46 -5.45 15.88
N LYS A 276 21.73 -5.83 15.68
CA LYS A 276 22.56 -6.43 16.74
C LYS A 276 23.09 -5.36 17.71
N ALA A 277 23.45 -4.18 17.22
CA ALA A 277 23.87 -3.06 18.06
C ALA A 277 22.72 -2.58 18.96
N ALA A 278 21.53 -2.40 18.39
CA ALA A 278 20.31 -2.05 19.11
C ALA A 278 19.95 -3.10 20.16
N LEU A 279 20.03 -4.39 19.81
CA LEU A 279 19.79 -5.47 20.78
C LEU A 279 20.77 -5.40 21.95
N ARG A 280 22.07 -5.27 21.68
CA ARG A 280 23.10 -5.17 22.71
C ARG A 280 22.86 -3.98 23.63
N ASN A 281 22.65 -2.80 23.05
CA ASN A 281 22.38 -1.58 23.82
C ASN A 281 21.12 -1.71 24.68
N ALA A 282 20.08 -2.38 24.19
CA ALA A 282 18.86 -2.62 24.94
C ALA A 282 19.07 -3.63 26.09
N GLU A 283 19.83 -4.71 25.86
CA GLU A 283 20.14 -5.70 26.89
C GLU A 283 21.08 -5.18 27.99
N ASP A 284 21.93 -4.19 27.68
CA ASP A 284 22.81 -3.54 28.66
C ASP A 284 22.02 -2.72 29.70
N ILE A 285 20.79 -2.32 29.38
CA ILE A 285 19.96 -1.45 30.24
C ILE A 285 18.66 -2.12 30.72
N LEU A 286 18.20 -3.19 30.07
CA LEU A 286 16.89 -3.80 30.32
C LEU A 286 16.96 -5.33 30.25
N SER A 287 16.09 -5.96 31.05
CA SER A 287 15.77 -7.38 30.87
C SER A 287 14.65 -7.54 29.84
N LEU A 288 15.02 -7.84 28.60
CA LEU A 288 14.05 -8.05 27.51
C LEU A 288 13.35 -9.41 27.63
N ASN A 289 12.20 -9.57 27.00
CA ASN A 289 11.55 -10.86 26.78
C ASN A 289 11.91 -11.47 25.40
N ARG A 290 11.44 -12.68 25.11
CA ARG A 290 11.79 -13.39 23.85
C ARG A 290 11.22 -12.73 22.59
N ILE A 291 10.06 -12.06 22.68
CA ILE A 291 9.40 -11.38 21.57
C ILE A 291 10.12 -10.05 21.29
N GLU A 292 10.40 -9.27 22.32
CA GLU A 292 11.15 -8.01 22.21
C GLU A 292 12.53 -8.21 21.58
N ARG A 293 13.28 -9.24 22.01
CA ARG A 293 14.58 -9.59 21.39
C ARG A 293 14.45 -9.95 19.91
N ASP A 294 13.44 -10.76 19.57
CA ASP A 294 13.21 -11.19 18.18
C ASP A 294 12.81 -10.02 17.29
N ILE A 295 11.99 -9.09 17.81
CA ILE A 295 11.67 -7.82 17.15
C ILE A 295 12.94 -7.04 16.84
N ILE A 296 13.73 -6.71 17.87
CA ILE A 296 14.88 -5.82 17.71
C ILE A 296 15.89 -6.42 16.71
N VAL A 297 16.20 -7.72 16.81
CA VAL A 297 17.26 -8.30 15.97
C VAL A 297 16.82 -8.66 14.56
N LYS A 298 15.50 -8.72 14.27
CA LYS A 298 14.97 -9.19 12.97
C LYS A 298 14.06 -8.20 12.25
N HIS A 299 13.82 -7.00 12.80
CA HIS A 299 12.93 -6.02 12.16
C HIS A 299 13.36 -5.67 10.72
N MET A 300 14.66 -5.76 10.40
CA MET A 300 15.19 -5.55 9.03
C MET A 300 14.96 -6.70 8.06
N TRP A 301 14.22 -7.76 8.39
CA TRP A 301 13.89 -8.80 7.41
C TRP A 301 13.13 -8.19 6.21
N PRO A 302 13.43 -8.56 4.94
CA PRO A 302 14.35 -9.61 4.48
C PRO A 302 15.80 -9.16 4.23
N LEU A 303 16.16 -7.89 4.50
CA LEU A 303 17.53 -7.41 4.34
C LEU A 303 18.49 -8.19 5.25
N THR A 304 18.10 -8.44 6.50
CA THR A 304 18.81 -9.40 7.36
C THR A 304 18.23 -10.81 7.17
N PRO A 305 19.06 -11.85 6.91
CA PRO A 305 18.58 -13.19 6.55
C PRO A 305 18.02 -14.00 7.75
N ALA A 306 17.62 -13.34 8.83
CA ALA A 306 17.06 -13.97 10.02
C ALA A 306 15.53 -13.88 10.00
N VAL A 307 14.85 -15.01 9.75
CA VAL A 307 13.40 -15.04 9.63
C VAL A 307 12.71 -14.72 10.98
N PRO A 308 11.75 -13.77 11.00
CA PRO A 308 10.93 -13.46 12.18
C PRO A 308 10.25 -14.70 12.78
N ARG A 309 10.37 -14.90 14.10
CA ARG A 309 9.80 -16.07 14.79
C ARG A 309 8.39 -15.82 15.31
N PHE A 310 8.12 -14.60 15.74
CA PHE A 310 6.84 -14.20 16.34
C PHE A 310 6.01 -13.35 15.38
N ARG A 311 4.68 -13.40 15.53
CA ARG A 311 3.74 -12.64 14.69
C ARG A 311 3.91 -11.14 14.91
N GLU A 312 4.22 -10.76 16.13
CA GLU A 312 4.55 -9.40 16.55
C GLU A 312 5.78 -8.87 15.80
N THR A 313 6.80 -9.71 15.58
CA THR A 313 7.99 -9.35 14.79
C THR A 313 7.61 -9.02 13.35
N TRP A 314 6.76 -9.83 12.70
CA TRP A 314 6.25 -9.52 11.35
C TRP A 314 5.50 -8.19 11.31
N VAL A 315 4.71 -7.90 12.34
CA VAL A 315 4.00 -6.61 12.47
C VAL A 315 4.99 -5.46 12.59
N VAL A 316 6.02 -5.58 13.44
CA VAL A 316 7.04 -4.52 13.59
C VAL A 316 7.86 -4.36 12.31
N CYS A 317 8.24 -5.47 11.65
CA CYS A 317 8.90 -5.41 10.34
C CYS A 317 8.05 -4.61 9.36
N LEU A 318 6.76 -4.91 9.24
CA LEU A 318 5.85 -4.19 8.35
C LEU A 318 5.72 -2.72 8.76
N ALA A 319 5.52 -2.47 10.05
CA ALA A 319 5.33 -1.13 10.62
C ALA A 319 6.50 -0.19 10.32
N ASP A 320 7.71 -0.68 10.53
CA ASP A 320 8.98 -0.01 10.21
C ASP A 320 8.99 0.51 8.76
N LYS A 321 8.76 -0.35 7.76
CA LYS A 321 8.81 0.05 6.33
C LYS A 321 7.76 1.11 6.03
N ILE A 322 6.62 1.04 6.69
CA ILE A 322 5.50 1.95 6.40
C ILE A 322 5.79 3.33 6.95
N VAL A 323 6.30 3.40 8.18
CA VAL A 323 6.75 4.66 8.78
C VAL A 323 7.90 5.24 7.96
N THR A 324 8.90 4.44 7.59
CA THR A 324 9.99 4.86 6.70
C THR A 324 9.45 5.44 5.39
N CYS A 325 8.56 4.73 4.68
CA CYS A 325 7.96 5.21 3.44
C CYS A 325 7.25 6.55 3.64
N HIS A 326 6.47 6.69 4.72
CA HIS A 326 5.77 7.93 5.04
C HIS A 326 6.74 9.10 5.28
N GLU A 327 7.78 8.89 6.08
CA GLU A 327 8.79 9.91 6.41
C GLU A 327 9.57 10.36 5.16
N PHE A 328 9.92 9.44 4.27
CA PHE A 328 10.52 9.77 2.98
C PHE A 328 9.58 10.62 2.11
N MET A 329 8.29 10.28 2.07
CA MET A 329 7.29 11.02 1.29
C MET A 329 7.03 12.42 1.82
N GLU A 330 6.95 12.61 3.14
CA GLU A 330 6.86 13.94 3.76
C GLU A 330 8.09 14.79 3.42
N GLY A 331 9.28 14.19 3.47
CA GLY A 331 10.54 14.84 3.08
C GLY A 331 10.56 15.32 1.63
N VAL A 332 10.01 14.54 0.69
CA VAL A 332 9.98 14.87 -0.75
C VAL A 332 8.86 15.84 -1.11
N THR A 333 7.68 15.71 -0.51
CA THR A 333 6.49 16.50 -0.91
C THR A 333 6.34 17.83 -0.18
N GLY A 334 7.12 18.08 0.87
CA GLY A 334 7.04 19.31 1.68
C GLY A 334 5.71 19.51 2.41
N ARG A 335 4.82 18.50 2.41
CA ARG A 335 3.54 18.55 3.12
C ARG A 335 3.78 18.29 4.61
N HIS A 336 3.62 19.34 5.40
CA HIS A 336 3.61 19.29 6.85
C HIS A 336 2.22 18.84 7.34
N GLU A 337 2.05 17.57 7.72
CA GLU A 337 1.03 17.24 8.72
C GLU A 337 1.68 17.33 10.10
N HIS A 338 1.50 18.48 10.75
CA HIS A 338 1.84 18.61 12.16
C HIS A 338 1.04 17.56 12.95
N TRP A 339 1.71 16.50 13.39
CA TRP A 339 1.26 15.72 14.54
C TRP A 339 1.36 16.60 15.79
N ASN A 340 0.42 17.52 15.94
CA ASN A 340 0.23 18.24 17.18
C ASN A 340 -0.58 17.37 18.13
N ASN A 341 0.04 17.01 19.24
CA ASN A 341 -0.63 16.49 20.42
C ASN A 341 -1.80 17.42 20.80
N GLY A 342 -3.02 16.96 20.52
CA GLY A 342 -4.20 17.30 21.31
C GLY A 342 -4.57 18.77 21.51
N LYS A 343 -4.27 19.68 20.57
CA LYS A 343 -4.87 21.03 20.61
C LYS A 343 -5.76 21.28 19.39
N LYS A 344 -7.07 21.29 19.68
CA LYS A 344 -8.16 21.82 18.85
C LYS A 344 -7.76 23.15 18.20
N LEU A 345 -8.01 23.31 16.92
CA LEU A 345 -8.35 24.60 16.34
C LEU A 345 -9.57 24.43 15.43
N TYR A 346 -10.73 24.71 16.00
CA TYR A 346 -11.85 25.26 15.24
C TYR A 346 -11.48 26.68 14.83
N LYS A 347 -11.72 27.00 13.56
CA LYS A 347 -12.06 28.32 12.99
C LYS A 347 -12.51 28.02 11.56
N THR A 348 -13.81 28.02 11.22
CA THR A 348 -14.63 29.21 10.89
C THR A 348 -13.77 30.34 10.35
N ASP A 349 -13.77 30.50 9.03
CA ASP A 349 -14.70 31.42 8.36
C ASP A 349 -15.17 30.82 7.03
#